data_AF-A0A9D7FSI6-F1
#
_entry.id   AF-A0A9D7FSI6-F1
#
_cell.length_a   1.000
_cell.length_b   1.000
_cell.length_c   1.000
_cell.angle_alpha   90.00
_cell.angle_beta   90.00
_cell.angle_gamma   90.00
#
_symmetry.space_group_name_H-M   'P 1'
#
loop_
_entity.id
_entity.type
_entity.pdbx_description
1 polymer ?
#
loop_
_entity_poly.entity_id
_entity_poly.type
_entity_poly.pdbx_seq_one_letter_code
_entity_poly.pdbx_strand_id
1 'polypeptide(L)'
;MNKYWCIPPKANAEFVAAMEDILEVYQRPADPSRPQICLDEASKQLIAETRPSIPAEPGRIQRTDAEYRRCGTASVFMLSVPLEGKRHVRVRQNRTRIDFAEIIRELCDELYPEAIKIVLVMDNLNTHNQASLYEAFKPEEARRLAEKLEIHYTPKHGSWLNMEESGWGEEDLTQRRKPVKKPEQERSHRCSGGSLKVGTSPAY
;
A
#
# COMPACT_ATOMS: atom_id res chain seq x y z
N MET A 1 18.65 -14.13 -27.48
CA MET A 1 17.32 -14.33 -26.86
C MET A 1 17.54 -14.84 -25.45
N ASN A 2 17.10 -14.09 -24.44
CA ASN A 2 17.12 -14.57 -23.06
C ASN A 2 15.91 -15.49 -22.85
N LYS A 3 16.15 -16.69 -22.30
CA LYS A 3 15.09 -17.57 -21.84
C LYS A 3 14.85 -17.26 -20.37
N TYR A 4 13.67 -16.73 -20.04
CA TYR A 4 13.20 -16.56 -18.67
C TYR A 4 12.39 -17.79 -18.29
N TRP A 5 12.57 -18.29 -17.07
CA TRP A 5 11.85 -19.44 -16.53
C TRP A 5 11.10 -19.00 -15.27
N CYS A 6 9.78 -19.20 -15.24
CA CYS A 6 8.94 -18.85 -14.08
C CYS A 6 8.88 -19.97 -13.03
N ILE A 7 9.21 -21.20 -13.38
CA ILE A 7 9.14 -22.35 -12.46
C ILE A 7 10.48 -23.09 -12.52
N PRO A 8 11.26 -23.13 -11.42
CA PRO A 8 12.51 -23.87 -11.41
C PRO A 8 12.21 -25.37 -11.56
N PRO A 9 12.76 -26.07 -12.57
CA PRO A 9 12.40 -27.46 -12.86
C PRO A 9 12.76 -28.45 -11.74
N LYS A 10 13.58 -28.04 -10.76
CA LYS A 10 14.04 -28.87 -9.64
C LYS A 10 13.37 -28.53 -8.30
N ALA A 11 12.46 -27.54 -8.25
CA ALA A 11 11.79 -27.08 -7.02
C ALA A 11 10.27 -27.06 -7.20
N ASN A 12 9.70 -28.21 -7.58
CA ASN A 12 8.30 -28.31 -8.02
C ASN A 12 7.32 -28.61 -6.87
N ALA A 13 7.68 -29.43 -5.89
CA ALA A 13 6.72 -29.89 -4.88
C ALA A 13 6.24 -28.77 -3.94
N GLU A 14 7.16 -28.01 -3.33
CA GLU A 14 6.80 -26.86 -2.49
C GLU A 14 6.04 -25.79 -3.28
N PHE A 15 6.44 -25.55 -4.54
CA PHE A 15 5.77 -24.60 -5.42
C PHE A 15 4.32 -25.03 -5.68
N VAL A 16 4.10 -26.28 -6.08
CA VAL A 16 2.76 -26.81 -6.38
C VAL A 16 1.89 -26.79 -5.14
N ALA A 17 2.40 -27.21 -3.98
CA ALA A 17 1.63 -27.19 -2.73
C ALA A 17 1.16 -25.78 -2.36
N ALA A 18 2.05 -24.78 -2.43
CA ALA A 18 1.68 -23.39 -2.16
C ALA A 18 0.77 -22.79 -3.25
N MET A 19 0.97 -23.18 -4.52
CA MET A 19 0.09 -22.75 -5.61
C MET A 19 -1.33 -23.29 -5.41
N GLU A 20 -1.48 -24.59 -5.12
CA GLU A 20 -2.78 -25.22 -4.87
C GLU A 20 -3.52 -24.58 -3.69
N ASP A 21 -2.80 -24.28 -2.59
CA ASP A 21 -3.34 -23.55 -1.44
C ASP A 21 -3.90 -22.17 -1.82
N ILE A 22 -3.13 -21.37 -2.58
CA ILE A 22 -3.58 -20.05 -3.05
C ILE A 22 -4.76 -20.15 -4.02
N LEU A 23 -4.74 -21.12 -4.93
CA LEU A 23 -5.84 -21.35 -5.87
C LEU A 23 -7.12 -21.78 -5.14
N GLU A 24 -7.01 -22.56 -4.07
CA GLU A 24 -8.15 -22.91 -3.22
C GLU A 24 -8.72 -21.66 -2.53
N VAL A 25 -7.87 -20.79 -1.99
CA VAL A 25 -8.28 -19.52 -1.37
C VAL A 25 -9.09 -18.66 -2.35
N TYR A 26 -8.59 -18.43 -3.56
CA TYR A 26 -9.26 -17.58 -4.54
C TYR A 26 -10.58 -18.15 -5.08
N GLN A 27 -10.81 -19.45 -4.93
CA GLN A 27 -12.08 -20.09 -5.28
C GLN A 27 -13.14 -19.95 -4.19
N ARG A 28 -12.77 -19.51 -2.98
CA ARG A 28 -13.73 -19.33 -1.89
C ARG A 28 -14.75 -18.23 -2.25
N PRO A 29 -16.04 -18.43 -1.95
CA PRO A 29 -17.05 -17.41 -2.20
C PRO A 29 -16.77 -16.15 -1.37
N ALA A 30 -17.34 -15.03 -1.79
CA ALA A 30 -17.27 -13.79 -1.02
C ALA A 30 -17.97 -13.97 0.34
N ASP A 31 -17.24 -13.71 1.41
CA ASP A 31 -17.73 -13.74 2.79
C ASP A 31 -17.26 -12.46 3.51
N PRO A 32 -18.16 -11.52 3.83
CA PRO A 32 -17.80 -10.29 4.54
C PRO A 32 -17.19 -10.52 5.93
N SER A 33 -17.45 -11.67 6.56
CA SER A 33 -16.85 -12.04 7.85
C SER A 33 -15.44 -12.61 7.70
N ARG A 34 -15.05 -12.98 6.47
CA ARG A 34 -13.75 -13.54 6.07
C ARG A 34 -13.21 -12.88 4.80
N PRO A 35 -13.01 -11.55 4.79
CA PRO A 35 -12.55 -10.86 3.60
C PRO A 35 -11.21 -11.41 3.13
N GLN A 36 -11.04 -11.51 1.80
CA GLN A 36 -9.80 -11.93 1.15
C GLN A 36 -8.99 -10.71 0.75
N ILE A 37 -7.80 -10.58 1.32
CA ILE A 37 -6.89 -9.46 1.13
C ILE A 37 -5.57 -9.99 0.57
N CYS A 38 -5.07 -9.33 -0.47
CA CYS A 38 -3.72 -9.50 -0.97
C CYS A 38 -2.87 -8.31 -0.52
N LEU A 39 -1.74 -8.56 0.12
CA LEU A 39 -0.81 -7.54 0.55
C LEU A 39 0.52 -7.69 -0.19
N ASP A 40 1.04 -6.57 -0.69
CA ASP A 40 2.39 -6.47 -1.23
C ASP A 40 2.93 -5.06 -1.00
N GLU A 41 4.21 -4.87 -1.30
CA GLU A 41 4.83 -3.57 -1.21
C GLU A 41 5.98 -3.34 -2.19
N ALA A 42 6.07 -2.10 -2.66
CA ALA A 42 7.09 -1.66 -3.59
C ALA A 42 7.93 -0.51 -3.01
N SER A 43 9.24 -0.57 -3.25
CA SER A 43 10.12 0.59 -3.04
C SER A 43 10.06 1.51 -4.26
N LYS A 44 9.69 2.77 -4.04
CA LYS A 44 9.61 3.80 -5.08
C LYS A 44 10.66 4.87 -4.83
N GLN A 45 11.45 5.14 -5.86
CA GLN A 45 12.40 6.24 -5.85
C GLN A 45 11.66 7.57 -6.02
N LEU A 46 11.88 8.50 -5.11
CA LEU A 46 11.34 9.85 -5.20
C LEU A 46 12.29 10.69 -6.07
N ILE A 47 11.75 11.31 -7.11
CA ILE A 47 12.51 12.15 -8.04
C ILE A 47 11.84 13.51 -8.17
N ALA A 48 12.65 14.54 -8.37
CA ALA A 48 12.20 15.89 -8.68
C ALA A 48 12.87 16.38 -9.97
N GLU A 49 12.12 17.11 -10.79
CA GLU A 49 12.68 17.87 -11.92
C GLU A 49 13.72 18.88 -11.39
N THR A 50 14.87 19.00 -12.05
CA THR A 50 15.86 20.01 -11.70
C THR A 50 15.54 21.38 -12.30
N ARG A 51 14.69 21.42 -13.34
CA ARG A 51 14.34 22.61 -14.11
C ARG A 51 12.84 22.65 -14.41
N PRO A 52 12.23 23.84 -14.53
CA PRO A 52 10.84 23.94 -14.96
C PRO A 52 10.65 23.37 -16.36
N SER A 53 9.59 22.56 -16.52
CA SER A 53 9.15 22.08 -17.82
C SER A 53 8.77 23.26 -18.75
N ILE A 54 9.05 23.12 -20.04
CA ILE A 54 8.64 24.09 -21.07
C ILE A 54 7.17 23.80 -21.44
N PRO A 55 6.26 24.78 -21.32
CA PRO A 55 4.84 24.60 -21.64
C PRO A 55 4.60 24.18 -23.10
N ALA A 56 3.46 23.54 -23.34
CA ALA A 56 2.99 23.29 -24.69
C ALA A 56 2.54 24.58 -25.38
N GLU A 57 2.77 24.67 -26.69
CA GLU A 57 2.28 25.74 -27.57
C GLU A 57 1.61 25.08 -28.80
N PRO A 58 0.76 25.78 -29.57
CA PRO A 58 0.21 25.23 -30.81
C PRO A 58 1.33 24.69 -31.73
N GLY A 59 1.28 23.39 -32.04
CA GLY A 59 2.31 22.69 -32.82
C GLY A 59 3.56 22.25 -32.05
N ARG A 60 3.64 22.48 -30.73
CA ARG A 60 4.75 22.04 -29.87
C ARG A 60 4.24 21.38 -28.60
N ILE A 61 4.62 20.12 -28.41
CA ILE A 61 4.32 19.38 -27.19
C ILE A 61 5.08 19.96 -25.98
N GLN A 62 4.55 19.73 -24.78
CA GLN A 62 5.25 20.00 -23.53
C GLN A 62 6.60 19.25 -23.53
N ARG A 63 7.65 19.92 -23.06
CA ARG A 63 8.99 19.32 -22.93
C ARG A 63 9.43 19.39 -21.47
N THR A 64 9.76 18.22 -20.93
CA THR A 64 10.35 18.07 -19.60
C THR A 64 11.82 17.73 -19.77
N ASP A 65 12.67 18.33 -18.95
CA ASP A 65 14.11 18.05 -18.96
C ASP A 65 14.37 16.63 -18.43
N ALA A 66 15.34 15.92 -19.02
CA ALA A 66 15.67 14.56 -18.60
C ALA A 66 16.50 14.51 -17.30
N GLU A 67 17.10 15.63 -16.90
CA GLU A 67 17.85 15.77 -15.65
C GLU A 67 16.88 15.77 -14.46
N TYR A 68 17.09 14.83 -13.53
CA TYR A 68 16.31 14.75 -12.30
C TYR A 68 17.22 14.65 -11.09
N ARG A 69 16.72 15.13 -9.95
CA ARG A 69 17.37 14.96 -8.65
C ARG A 69 16.70 13.83 -7.88
N ARG A 70 17.48 12.92 -7.32
CA ARG A 70 16.99 11.91 -6.37
C ARG A 70 16.66 12.57 -5.04
N CYS A 71 15.46 12.30 -4.53
CA CYS A 71 14.92 12.86 -3.30
C CYS A 71 14.68 11.78 -2.22
N GLY A 72 15.35 10.64 -2.36
CA GLY A 72 15.21 9.49 -1.46
C GLY A 72 14.32 8.41 -2.03
N THR A 73 13.84 7.54 -1.15
CA THR A 73 12.95 6.43 -1.45
C THR A 73 11.77 6.43 -0.48
N ALA A 74 10.65 5.89 -0.92
CA ALA A 74 9.50 5.58 -0.08
C ALA A 74 9.10 4.12 -0.30
N SER A 75 8.49 3.52 0.71
CA SER A 75 7.87 2.19 0.61
C SER A 75 6.36 2.38 0.48
N VAL A 76 5.77 1.74 -0.52
CA VAL A 76 4.33 1.77 -0.79
C VAL A 76 3.78 0.40 -0.46
N PHE A 77 2.95 0.30 0.57
CA PHE A 77 2.18 -0.90 0.88
C PHE A 77 0.82 -0.80 0.20
N MET A 78 0.42 -1.88 -0.47
CA MET A 78 -0.89 -1.99 -1.10
C MET A 78 -1.63 -3.19 -0.52
N LEU A 79 -2.89 -2.96 -0.14
CA LEU A 79 -3.84 -4.00 0.24
C LEU A 79 -4.93 -4.04 -0.82
N SER A 80 -4.92 -5.07 -1.65
CA SER A 80 -5.95 -5.32 -2.66
C SER A 80 -7.03 -6.23 -2.09
N VAL A 81 -8.29 -5.92 -2.36
CA VAL A 81 -9.46 -6.70 -1.93
C VAL A 81 -10.18 -7.19 -3.19
N PRO A 82 -9.74 -8.32 -3.79
CA PRO A 82 -10.10 -8.66 -5.17
C PRO A 82 -11.61 -8.79 -5.39
N LEU A 83 -12.31 -9.42 -4.45
CA LEU A 83 -13.75 -9.66 -4.54
C LEU A 83 -14.61 -8.41 -4.32
N GLU A 84 -14.05 -7.36 -3.72
CA GLU A 84 -14.71 -6.07 -3.52
C GLU A 84 -14.29 -5.02 -4.56
N GLY A 85 -13.24 -5.29 -5.35
CA GLY A 85 -12.66 -4.32 -6.28
C GLY A 85 -12.05 -3.10 -5.59
N LYS A 86 -11.62 -3.22 -4.33
CA LYS A 86 -11.04 -2.13 -3.54
C LYS A 86 -9.53 -2.29 -3.40
N ARG A 87 -8.85 -1.15 -3.22
CA ARG A 87 -7.43 -1.09 -2.87
C ARG A 87 -7.21 -0.04 -1.79
N HIS A 88 -6.36 -0.36 -0.82
CA HIS A 88 -5.89 0.57 0.19
C HIS A 88 -4.39 0.73 0.05
N VAL A 89 -3.92 1.98 -0.04
CA VAL A 89 -2.50 2.28 -0.26
C VAL A 89 -1.96 3.07 0.92
N ARG A 90 -0.80 2.67 1.43
CA ARG A 90 -0.09 3.36 2.51
C ARG A 90 1.34 3.63 2.08
N VAL A 91 1.73 4.89 2.14
CA VAL A 91 3.11 5.31 1.88
C VAL A 91 3.83 5.45 3.21
N ARG A 92 4.98 4.79 3.33
CA ARG A 92 5.86 4.83 4.50
C ARG A 92 7.27 5.22 4.05
N GLN A 93 8.06 5.72 4.99
CA GLN A 93 9.45 6.05 4.72
C GLN A 93 10.30 4.79 4.54
N ASN A 94 9.98 3.73 5.29
CA ASN A 94 10.72 2.48 5.36
C ASN A 94 9.78 1.27 5.18
N ARG A 95 10.40 0.10 5.00
CA ARG A 95 9.77 -1.22 4.98
C ARG A 95 10.38 -2.10 6.07
N THR A 96 10.14 -1.72 7.33
CA THR A 96 10.57 -2.51 8.49
C THR A 96 9.50 -3.47 8.94
N ARG A 97 9.84 -4.38 9.87
CA ARG A 97 8.85 -5.24 10.54
C ARG A 97 7.80 -4.43 11.30
N ILE A 98 8.20 -3.31 11.90
CA ILE A 98 7.31 -2.39 12.60
C ILE A 98 6.34 -1.74 11.59
N ASP A 99 6.84 -1.27 10.44
CA ASP A 99 5.99 -0.70 9.39
C ASP A 99 4.95 -1.74 8.91
N PHE A 100 5.36 -2.98 8.68
CA PHE A 100 4.45 -4.08 8.32
C PHE A 100 3.42 -4.35 9.43
N ALA A 101 3.85 -4.47 10.68
CA ALA A 101 2.96 -4.75 11.80
C ALA A 101 1.90 -3.65 12.00
N GLU A 102 2.27 -2.40 11.77
CA GLU A 102 1.35 -1.26 11.78
C GLU A 102 0.30 -1.35 10.66
N ILE A 103 0.70 -1.78 9.45
CA ILE A 103 -0.25 -2.05 8.35
C ILE A 103 -1.22 -3.17 8.72
N ILE A 104 -0.74 -4.24 9.37
CA ILE A 104 -1.59 -5.34 9.83
C ILE A 104 -2.56 -4.89 10.94
N ARG A 105 -2.11 -4.07 11.88
CA ARG A 105 -2.98 -3.51 12.91
C ARG A 105 -4.09 -2.67 12.30
N GLU A 106 -3.74 -1.76 11.38
CA GLU A 106 -4.70 -0.94 10.64
C GLU A 106 -5.70 -1.81 9.86
N LEU A 107 -5.22 -2.87 9.20
CA LEU A 107 -6.07 -3.84 8.50
C LEU A 107 -7.09 -4.48 9.45
N CYS A 108 -6.64 -4.91 10.62
CA CYS A 108 -7.47 -5.58 11.63
C CYS A 108 -8.45 -4.66 12.34
N ASP A 109 -8.04 -3.44 12.68
CA ASP A 109 -8.78 -2.59 13.62
C ASP A 109 -9.54 -1.45 12.93
N GLU A 110 -9.10 -1.01 11.75
CA GLU A 110 -9.68 0.13 11.05
C GLU A 110 -10.38 -0.29 9.75
N LEU A 111 -9.72 -1.10 8.92
CA LEU A 111 -10.29 -1.51 7.62
C LEU A 111 -11.35 -2.60 7.78
N TYR A 112 -11.09 -3.60 8.63
CA TYR A 112 -11.98 -4.75 8.84
C TYR A 112 -12.18 -5.09 10.32
N PRO A 113 -12.64 -4.14 11.17
CA PRO A 113 -12.85 -4.36 12.61
C PRO A 113 -13.81 -5.53 12.90
N GLU A 114 -14.87 -5.66 12.10
CA GLU A 114 -15.94 -6.65 12.30
C GLU A 114 -15.64 -8.03 11.69
N ALA A 115 -14.53 -8.19 10.96
CA ALA A 115 -14.17 -9.48 10.41
C ALA A 115 -13.83 -10.49 11.52
N ILE A 116 -14.30 -11.73 11.39
CA ILE A 116 -13.95 -12.82 12.31
C ILE A 116 -12.53 -13.30 12.03
N LYS A 117 -12.21 -13.42 10.74
CA LYS A 117 -10.86 -13.72 10.23
C LYS A 117 -10.61 -12.88 9.00
N ILE A 118 -9.36 -12.57 8.72
CA ILE A 118 -8.92 -11.92 7.51
C ILE A 118 -8.05 -12.93 6.76
N VAL A 119 -8.48 -13.33 5.56
CA VAL A 119 -7.71 -14.25 4.72
C VAL A 119 -6.67 -13.41 3.99
N LEU A 120 -5.43 -13.47 4.45
CA LEU A 120 -4.34 -12.63 4.00
C LEU A 120 -3.38 -13.43 3.12
N VAL A 121 -3.33 -13.08 1.84
CA VAL A 121 -2.35 -13.58 0.88
C VAL A 121 -1.20 -12.58 0.76
N MET A 122 0.03 -13.05 0.89
CA MET A 122 1.23 -12.23 0.72
C MET A 122 2.44 -13.06 0.28
N ASP A 123 3.52 -12.40 -0.12
CA ASP A 123 4.77 -13.08 -0.46
C ASP A 123 5.53 -13.58 0.80
N ASN A 124 6.70 -14.18 0.59
CA ASN A 124 7.54 -14.74 1.65
C ASN A 124 8.63 -13.77 2.14
N LEU A 125 8.40 -12.45 2.11
CA LEU A 125 9.37 -11.49 2.62
C LEU A 125 9.68 -11.74 4.11
N ASN A 126 10.91 -11.45 4.55
CA ASN A 126 11.36 -11.70 5.92
C ASN A 126 10.59 -10.90 7.00
N THR A 127 9.80 -9.90 6.60
CA THR A 127 8.89 -9.13 7.43
C THR A 127 7.49 -9.73 7.50
N HIS A 128 7.11 -10.59 6.54
CA HIS A 128 5.77 -11.17 6.42
C HIS A 128 5.62 -12.40 7.29
N ASN A 129 5.57 -12.18 8.60
CA ASN A 129 5.32 -13.24 9.56
C ASN A 129 4.84 -12.67 10.89
N GLN A 130 4.29 -13.55 11.72
CA GLN A 130 3.78 -13.18 13.04
C GLN A 130 4.87 -12.61 13.97
N ALA A 131 6.14 -13.00 13.80
CA ALA A 131 7.21 -12.46 14.65
C ALA A 131 7.34 -10.94 14.50
N SER A 132 7.05 -10.37 13.34
CA SER A 132 6.97 -8.91 13.15
C SER A 132 5.93 -8.26 14.06
N LEU A 133 4.79 -8.93 14.31
CA LEU A 133 3.77 -8.42 15.23
C LEU A 133 4.26 -8.42 16.68
N TYR A 134 4.97 -9.48 17.09
CA TYR A 134 5.55 -9.58 18.43
C TYR A 134 6.78 -8.66 18.62
N GLU A 135 7.45 -8.28 17.53
CA GLU A 135 8.50 -7.27 17.56
C GLU A 135 7.92 -5.86 17.78
N ALA A 136 6.77 -5.57 17.18
CA ALA A 136 6.14 -4.25 17.22
C ALA A 136 5.23 -4.01 18.43
N PHE A 137 4.53 -5.05 18.91
CA PHE A 137 3.47 -4.92 19.92
C PHE A 137 3.70 -5.82 21.13
N LYS A 138 3.00 -5.53 22.22
CA LYS A 138 2.97 -6.42 23.40
C LYS A 138 2.40 -7.79 23.02
N PRO A 139 2.83 -8.88 23.69
CA PRO A 139 2.41 -10.23 23.32
C PRO A 139 0.90 -10.43 23.22
N GLU A 140 0.10 -9.81 24.10
CA GLU A 140 -1.36 -9.91 24.08
C GLU A 140 -1.95 -9.31 22.79
N GLU A 141 -1.43 -8.15 22.39
CA GLU A 141 -1.88 -7.44 21.18
C GLU A 141 -1.40 -8.13 19.91
N ALA A 142 -0.12 -8.52 19.87
CA ALA A 142 0.45 -9.26 18.75
C ALA A 142 -0.32 -10.57 18.51
N ARG A 143 -0.67 -11.28 19.59
CA ARG A 143 -1.47 -12.49 19.54
C ARG A 143 -2.89 -12.23 19.03
N ARG A 144 -3.58 -11.20 19.55
CA ARG A 144 -4.92 -10.80 19.09
C ARG A 144 -4.93 -10.55 17.58
N LEU A 145 -3.95 -9.80 17.09
CA LEU A 145 -3.80 -9.51 15.66
C LEU A 145 -3.53 -10.80 14.87
N ALA A 146 -2.55 -11.62 15.29
CA ALA A 146 -2.23 -12.89 14.62
C ALA A 146 -3.42 -13.86 14.59
N GLU A 147 -4.20 -13.95 15.67
CA GLU A 147 -5.40 -14.77 15.78
C GLU A 147 -6.53 -14.29 14.86
N LYS A 148 -6.49 -13.04 14.38
CA LYS A 148 -7.42 -12.53 13.37
C LYS A 148 -6.98 -12.82 11.92
N LEU A 149 -5.75 -13.28 11.68
CA LEU A 149 -5.22 -13.52 10.32
C LEU A 149 -5.18 -15.00 9.95
N GLU A 150 -5.75 -15.38 8.81
CA GLU A 150 -5.49 -16.65 8.14
C GLU A 150 -4.49 -16.35 7.02
N ILE A 151 -3.23 -16.72 7.21
CA ILE A 151 -2.12 -16.31 6.32
C ILE A 151 -1.85 -17.41 5.30
N HIS A 152 -1.81 -17.02 4.03
CA HIS A 152 -1.36 -17.85 2.92
C HIS A 152 -0.20 -17.18 2.19
N TYR A 153 0.83 -17.96 1.87
CA TYR A 153 2.05 -17.45 1.25
C TYR A 153 2.12 -17.83 -0.22
N THR A 154 2.37 -16.88 -1.10
CA THR A 154 2.62 -17.21 -2.51
C THR A 154 3.92 -17.99 -2.65
N PRO A 155 4.00 -18.96 -3.57
CA PRO A 155 5.22 -19.73 -3.77
C PRO A 155 6.40 -18.83 -4.14
N LYS A 156 7.61 -19.22 -3.75
CA LYS A 156 8.83 -18.55 -4.20
C LYS A 156 8.89 -18.58 -5.73
N HIS A 157 9.23 -17.45 -6.35
CA HIS A 157 9.18 -17.25 -7.81
C HIS A 157 7.76 -17.28 -8.43
N GLY A 158 6.71 -17.32 -7.61
CA GLY A 158 5.32 -17.25 -8.03
C GLY A 158 4.62 -15.98 -7.58
N SER A 159 5.33 -14.84 -7.55
CA SER A 159 4.75 -13.54 -7.16
C SER A 159 3.51 -13.20 -7.99
N TRP A 160 3.47 -13.65 -9.26
CA TRP A 160 2.35 -13.42 -10.18
C TRP A 160 1.02 -14.05 -9.73
N LEU A 161 1.05 -14.94 -8.74
CA LEU A 161 -0.15 -15.46 -8.07
C LEU A 161 -0.70 -14.50 -7.02
N ASN A 162 0.06 -13.49 -6.60
CA ASN A 162 -0.44 -12.40 -5.78
C ASN A 162 -1.32 -11.52 -6.66
N MET A 163 -2.63 -11.47 -6.39
CA MET A 163 -3.56 -10.64 -7.17
C MET A 163 -3.25 -9.14 -7.04
N GLU A 164 -2.46 -8.75 -6.04
CA GLU A 164 -1.91 -7.40 -5.93
C GLU A 164 -0.88 -7.11 -7.04
N GLU A 165 -0.01 -8.04 -7.43
CA GLU A 165 1.12 -7.74 -8.34
C GLU A 165 0.60 -7.24 -9.71
N SER A 166 -0.57 -7.76 -10.12
CA SER A 166 -1.28 -7.35 -11.33
C SER A 166 -1.75 -5.88 -11.33
N GLY A 167 -1.86 -5.26 -10.15
CA GLY A 167 -2.32 -3.87 -9.96
C GLY A 167 -1.22 -2.81 -10.06
N TRP A 168 0.06 -3.14 -9.80
CA TRP A 168 1.16 -2.15 -9.87
C TRP A 168 1.32 -1.51 -11.25
N GLY A 169 0.99 -2.24 -12.31
CA GLY A 169 1.13 -1.77 -13.70
C GLY A 169 0.27 -0.55 -14.03
N GLU A 170 -0.91 -0.42 -13.41
CA GLU A 170 -1.82 0.71 -13.65
C GLU A 170 -1.45 1.96 -12.83
N GLU A 171 -0.93 1.78 -11.60
CA GLU A 171 -0.58 2.90 -10.72
C GLU A 171 0.68 3.66 -11.16
N ASP A 172 1.66 2.98 -11.78
CA ASP A 172 2.88 3.64 -12.28
C ASP A 172 2.56 4.75 -13.32
N LEU A 173 1.43 4.64 -14.02
CA LEU A 173 0.96 5.64 -14.99
C LEU A 173 0.34 6.89 -14.35
N THR A 174 -0.20 6.77 -13.13
CA THR A 174 -0.85 7.88 -12.42
C THR A 174 0.12 8.66 -11.52
N GLN A 175 1.13 7.97 -10.97
CA GLN A 175 2.18 8.58 -10.12
C GLN A 175 3.13 9.51 -10.90
N ARG A 176 3.31 9.31 -12.22
CA ARG A 176 4.08 10.22 -13.09
C ARG A 176 3.43 11.60 -13.30
N ARG A 177 2.21 11.83 -12.81
CA ARG A 177 1.43 13.05 -13.09
C ARG A 177 1.20 13.97 -11.90
N LYS A 178 1.67 13.65 -10.68
CA LYS A 178 1.45 14.52 -9.52
C LYS A 178 2.77 14.94 -8.86
N PRO A 179 3.05 16.25 -8.71
CA PRO A 179 4.18 16.71 -7.92
C PRO A 179 4.00 16.31 -6.45
N VAL A 180 5.03 15.69 -5.87
CA VAL A 180 5.09 15.33 -4.45
C VAL A 180 5.04 16.61 -3.61
N LYS A 181 3.90 16.87 -2.95
CA LYS A 181 3.85 17.88 -1.88
C LYS A 181 4.37 17.25 -0.59
N LYS A 182 5.22 17.97 0.15
CA LYS A 182 5.65 17.56 1.50
C LYS A 182 4.43 17.38 2.41
N PRO A 183 4.48 16.48 3.41
CA PRO A 183 3.42 16.38 4.40
C PRO A 183 3.43 17.67 5.26
N GLU A 184 2.45 18.54 5.05
CA GLU A 184 2.12 19.57 6.02
C GLU A 184 1.36 18.90 7.16
N GLN A 185 1.89 19.04 8.38
CA GLN A 185 1.15 18.75 9.60
C GLN A 185 -0.14 19.58 9.57
N GLU A 186 -1.30 18.93 9.55
CA GLU A 186 -2.60 19.59 9.59
C GLU A 186 -2.70 20.46 10.86
N ARG A 187 -2.44 21.76 10.71
CA ARG A 187 -2.93 22.77 11.64
C ARG A 187 -4.40 23.00 11.32
N SER A 188 -5.26 22.58 12.24
CA SER A 188 -6.69 22.90 12.24
C SER A 188 -6.90 24.41 12.13
N HIS A 189 -7.27 24.89 10.94
CA HIS A 189 -7.74 26.25 10.75
C HIS A 189 -9.26 26.25 10.96
N ARG A 190 -9.67 26.81 12.10
CA ARG A 190 -11.07 27.12 12.40
C ARG A 190 -11.43 28.39 11.61
N CYS A 191 -12.31 28.25 10.62
CA CYS A 191 -12.83 29.38 9.84
C CYS A 191 -13.58 30.38 10.73
N SER A 192 -13.35 31.65 10.40
CA SER A 192 -13.92 32.88 10.95
C SER A 192 -15.45 32.93 10.87
N GLY A 193 -16.10 33.13 12.02
CA GLY A 193 -17.41 33.76 12.11
C GLY A 193 -17.24 35.25 12.38
N GLY A 194 -17.38 36.07 11.35
CA GLY A 194 -17.47 37.53 11.50
C GLY A 194 -18.83 37.92 12.09
N SER A 195 -18.83 38.73 13.15
CA SER A 195 -20.02 39.47 13.56
C SER A 195 -19.63 40.90 13.94
N LEU A 196 -20.02 41.81 13.06
CA LEU A 196 -20.42 43.20 13.22
C LEU A 196 -20.01 43.92 14.52
N LYS A 197 -19.12 44.91 14.38
CA LYS A 197 -18.97 46.01 15.34
C LYS A 197 -20.02 47.08 15.04
N VAL A 198 -20.93 47.30 16.00
CA VAL A 198 -21.78 48.50 16.03
C VAL A 198 -21.01 49.59 16.77
N GLY A 199 -20.64 50.65 16.05
CA GLY A 199 -20.11 51.87 16.64
C GLY A 199 -21.22 52.89 16.81
N THR A 200 -21.48 53.30 18.05
CA THR A 200 -22.27 54.50 18.37
C THR A 200 -21.33 55.59 18.89
N SER A 201 -21.40 56.74 18.25
CA SER A 201 -20.68 58.00 18.52
C SER A 201 -20.92 58.52 19.95
N PRO A 202 -19.97 59.30 20.54
CA PRO A 202 -20.21 59.96 21.82
C PRO A 202 -21.00 61.26 21.65
N ALA A 203 -21.85 61.56 22.63
CA ALA A 203 -22.47 62.86 22.82
C ALA A 203 -22.08 63.38 24.22
N TYR A 204 -21.53 64.60 24.21
CA TYR A 204 -21.16 65.50 25.33
C TYR A 204 -19.93 65.15 26.17
#